data_AF-A0A1M7Z937-F1
#
_entry.id   AF-A0A1M7Z937-F1
#
_cell.length_a   1.000
_cell.length_b   1.000
_cell.length_c   1.000
_cell.angle_alpha   90.00
_cell.angle_beta   90.00
_cell.angle_gamma   90.00
#
_symmetry.space_group_name_H-M   'P 1'
#
loop_
_entity.id
_entity.type
_entity.pdbx_description
1 polymer ?
#
loop_
_entity_poly.entity_id
_entity_poly.type
_entity_poly.pdbx_seq_one_letter_code
_entity_poly.pdbx_strand_id
1 'polypeptide(L)'
;MARRIVRGASTDKHAAASPGTVSRPSSTLWPAAQTGPAFLVIRLMVPILVLNGPNLNRLGKREPGIYGATTLAEIEERCKAAGTRLGLSVDFRQSNHEGVLVDWIHEAADSAKGIALNAGAYTHTSVALHDAIRAVGLPTVELHLSNVHARESFRHHSYIAPAATGVIAGFGPNSYILALEALAAILIPDAA
;
A
#
# COMPACT_ATOMS: atom_id res chain seq x y z
N MET A 1 -3.73 60.08 28.61
CA MET A 1 -2.96 59.32 27.60
C MET A 1 -3.94 58.36 26.93
N ALA A 2 -4.67 58.79 25.88
CA ALA A 2 -4.37 58.59 24.44
C ALA A 2 -4.55 57.12 24.01
N ARG A 3 -5.38 56.68 23.03
CA ARG A 3 -6.24 57.21 21.94
C ARG A 3 -7.23 56.07 21.58
N ARG A 4 -8.56 56.23 21.56
CA ARG A 4 -9.48 56.62 20.45
C ARG A 4 -9.10 56.16 19.03
N ILE A 5 -9.80 55.14 18.50
CA ILE A 5 -10.09 54.97 17.06
C ILE A 5 -11.60 54.75 16.92
N VAL A 6 -12.18 55.42 15.92
CA VAL A 6 -13.59 55.79 15.75
C VAL A 6 -14.34 54.75 14.90
N ARG A 7 -15.59 54.47 15.29
CA ARG A 7 -16.60 53.75 14.50
C ARG A 7 -17.13 54.66 13.38
N GLY A 8 -17.25 54.13 12.16
CA GLY A 8 -18.01 54.72 11.07
C GLY A 8 -19.18 53.81 10.70
N ALA A 9 -20.40 54.34 10.78
CA ALA A 9 -21.66 53.64 10.59
C ALA A 9 -22.22 53.80 9.16
N SER A 10 -22.96 52.78 8.74
CA SER A 10 -24.25 52.79 8.01
C SER A 10 -24.56 53.97 7.09
N THR A 11 -24.85 53.64 5.82
CA THR A 11 -26.13 54.01 5.19
C THR A 11 -26.44 53.10 4.01
N ASP A 12 -27.52 52.31 4.12
CA ASP A 12 -28.33 51.87 2.97
C ASP A 12 -29.24 53.02 2.53
N LYS A 13 -29.45 53.18 1.22
CA LYS A 13 -30.74 53.55 0.60
C LYS A 13 -30.71 53.52 -0.94
N HIS A 14 -31.43 52.53 -1.46
CA HIS A 14 -32.24 52.45 -2.68
C HIS A 14 -32.09 53.49 -3.81
N ALA A 15 -31.81 52.98 -5.01
CA ALA A 15 -32.35 53.49 -6.27
C ALA A 15 -32.87 52.31 -7.11
N ALA A 16 -34.09 52.45 -7.62
CA ALA A 16 -34.84 51.44 -8.36
C ALA A 16 -34.48 51.43 -9.86
N ALA A 17 -34.48 50.24 -10.48
CA ALA A 17 -34.50 50.07 -11.93
C ALA A 17 -35.35 48.84 -12.31
N SER A 18 -36.13 49.01 -13.39
CA SER A 18 -37.23 48.20 -13.93
C SER A 18 -36.90 46.75 -14.29
N PRO A 19 -37.91 45.85 -14.43
CA PRO A 19 -37.68 44.45 -14.78
C PRO A 19 -37.33 44.31 -16.26
N GLY A 20 -36.04 44.13 -16.55
CA GLY A 20 -35.55 43.71 -17.86
C GLY A 20 -35.71 42.20 -18.04
N THR A 21 -36.38 41.80 -19.12
CA THR A 21 -36.59 40.42 -19.57
C THR A 21 -35.24 39.70 -19.76
N VAL A 22 -34.92 38.74 -18.89
CA VAL A 22 -33.75 37.87 -19.09
C VAL A 22 -34.15 36.74 -20.03
N SER A 23 -33.74 36.86 -21.29
CA SER A 23 -33.75 35.77 -22.27
C SER A 23 -32.71 34.71 -21.85
N ARG A 24 -33.13 33.44 -21.78
CA ARG A 24 -32.23 32.31 -21.51
C ARG A 24 -31.39 32.05 -22.76
N PRO A 25 -30.04 32.05 -22.71
CA PRO A 25 -29.27 31.52 -23.80
C PRO A 25 -29.45 30.00 -23.87
N SER A 26 -29.86 29.59 -25.07
CA SER A 26 -29.82 28.27 -25.69
C SER A 26 -28.77 27.31 -25.12
N SER A 27 -29.25 26.10 -24.84
CA SER A 27 -28.53 24.83 -24.69
C SER A 27 -27.08 24.85 -25.18
N THR A 28 -26.13 25.06 -24.26
CA THR A 28 -24.74 24.70 -24.52
C THR A 28 -24.62 23.19 -24.37
N LEU A 29 -24.34 22.60 -25.52
CA LEU A 29 -24.06 21.20 -25.77
C LEU A 29 -23.13 20.60 -24.70
N TRP A 30 -23.62 19.57 -24.02
CA TRP A 30 -22.75 18.55 -23.41
C TRP A 30 -21.83 18.02 -24.51
N PRO A 31 -20.49 17.92 -24.32
CA PRO A 31 -19.71 17.15 -25.27
C PRO A 31 -20.21 15.71 -25.20
N ALA A 32 -20.73 15.24 -26.33
CA ALA A 32 -21.06 13.84 -26.55
C ALA A 32 -19.89 12.97 -26.08
N ALA A 33 -20.20 11.94 -25.30
CA ALA A 33 -19.26 10.89 -24.95
C ALA A 33 -18.60 10.41 -26.25
N GLN A 34 -17.30 10.70 -26.41
CA GLN A 34 -16.53 10.20 -27.52
C GLN A 34 -16.38 8.70 -27.31
N THR A 35 -17.25 7.92 -27.94
CA THR A 35 -17.07 6.49 -28.15
C THR A 35 -15.96 6.31 -29.19
N GLY A 36 -14.72 6.54 -28.77
CA GLY A 36 -13.54 6.08 -29.49
C GLY A 36 -13.51 4.55 -29.50
N PRO A 37 -12.80 3.93 -30.46
CA PRO A 37 -12.65 2.48 -30.49
C PRO A 37 -12.09 2.02 -29.15
N ALA A 38 -12.63 0.93 -28.61
CA ALA A 38 -12.13 0.28 -27.41
C ALA A 38 -10.71 -0.24 -27.69
N PHE A 39 -9.72 0.64 -27.63
CA PHE A 39 -8.33 0.26 -27.49
C PHE A 39 -8.26 -0.43 -26.14
N LEU A 40 -8.21 -1.76 -26.19
CA LEU A 40 -7.80 -2.58 -25.06
C LEU A 40 -6.36 -2.16 -24.71
N VAL A 41 -6.22 -1.17 -23.85
CA VAL A 41 -4.94 -0.84 -23.23
C VAL A 41 -4.62 -2.04 -22.35
N ILE A 42 -3.75 -2.92 -22.84
CA ILE A 42 -3.17 -3.97 -22.02
C ILE A 42 -2.35 -3.25 -20.94
N ARG A 43 -2.95 -3.05 -19.77
CA ARG A 43 -2.25 -2.48 -18.63
C ARG A 43 -1.28 -3.56 -18.16
N LEU A 44 -0.01 -3.41 -18.51
CA LEU A 44 1.06 -4.26 -18.01
C LEU A 44 1.03 -4.19 -16.49
N MET A 45 0.89 -5.35 -15.84
CA MET A 45 0.85 -5.44 -14.40
C MET A 45 2.26 -5.22 -13.83
N VAL A 46 2.36 -4.51 -12.71
CA VAL A 46 3.63 -4.26 -12.04
C VAL A 46 4.02 -5.48 -11.20
N PRO A 47 5.18 -6.12 -11.46
CA PRO A 47 5.57 -7.33 -10.74
C PRO A 47 6.01 -7.03 -9.30
N ILE A 48 5.45 -7.76 -8.35
CA ILE A 48 5.73 -7.68 -6.92
C ILE A 48 6.12 -9.05 -6.41
N LEU A 49 7.20 -9.09 -5.64
CA LEU A 49 7.63 -10.29 -4.92
C LEU A 49 7.11 -10.25 -3.48
N VAL A 50 6.35 -11.26 -3.08
CA VAL A 50 5.89 -11.45 -1.71
C VAL A 50 6.69 -12.57 -1.06
N LEU A 51 7.48 -12.23 -0.04
CA LEU A 51 8.39 -13.15 0.63
C LEU A 51 7.94 -13.47 2.05
N ASN A 52 8.05 -14.75 2.39
CA ASN A 52 7.63 -15.30 3.66
C ASN A 52 8.78 -16.10 4.29
N GLY A 53 9.24 -15.63 5.44
CA GLY A 53 10.31 -16.25 6.21
C GLY A 53 9.88 -17.52 6.96
N PRO A 54 10.69 -17.94 7.96
CA PRO A 54 10.56 -19.24 8.58
C PRO A 54 9.27 -19.39 9.37
N ASN A 55 8.78 -20.63 9.43
CA ASN A 55 7.59 -21.09 10.15
C ASN A 55 6.24 -20.62 9.60
N LEU A 56 6.18 -19.70 8.62
CA LEU A 56 4.92 -19.25 8.03
C LEU A 56 4.20 -20.37 7.25
N ASN A 57 4.93 -21.38 6.77
CA ASN A 57 4.35 -22.61 6.20
C ASN A 57 3.53 -23.45 7.20
N ARG A 58 3.60 -23.13 8.50
CA ARG A 58 2.85 -23.81 9.56
C ARG A 58 1.55 -23.10 9.95
N LEU A 59 1.22 -21.96 9.31
CA LEU A 59 -0.07 -21.29 9.51
C LEU A 59 -1.26 -22.22 9.24
N GLY A 60 -2.31 -22.09 10.05
CA GLY A 60 -3.51 -22.94 10.00
C GLY A 60 -3.32 -24.38 10.49
N LYS A 61 -2.08 -24.81 10.82
CA LYS A 61 -1.79 -26.20 11.25
C LYS A 61 -1.56 -26.36 12.76
N ARG A 62 -1.48 -25.26 13.52
CA ARG A 62 -1.34 -25.26 14.99
C ARG A 62 -2.59 -24.63 15.61
N GLU A 63 -3.30 -25.40 16.44
CA GLU A 63 -4.40 -24.97 17.33
C GLU A 63 -5.28 -23.83 16.77
N PRO A 64 -6.25 -24.16 15.89
CA PRO A 64 -7.06 -23.19 15.15
C PRO A 64 -7.75 -22.11 16.00
N GLY A 65 -8.02 -22.40 17.27
CA GLY A 65 -8.69 -21.48 18.20
C GLY A 65 -7.86 -20.28 18.64
N ILE A 66 -6.53 -20.32 18.53
CA ILE A 66 -5.64 -19.26 19.04
C ILE A 66 -5.00 -18.44 17.90
N TYR A 67 -4.67 -19.07 16.77
CA TYR A 67 -3.88 -18.45 15.70
C TYR A 67 -4.65 -18.17 14.40
N GLY A 68 -5.95 -18.47 14.39
CA GLY A 68 -6.78 -18.40 13.19
C GLY A 68 -6.56 -19.59 12.26
N ALA A 69 -7.60 -19.97 11.54
CA ALA A 69 -7.56 -21.11 10.61
C ALA A 69 -6.87 -20.80 9.27
N THR A 70 -6.57 -19.52 8.99
CA THR A 70 -6.08 -19.11 7.68
C THR A 70 -4.72 -19.70 7.37
N THR A 71 -4.64 -20.45 6.27
CA THR A 71 -3.38 -21.06 5.80
C THR A 71 -2.57 -20.07 4.97
N LEU A 72 -1.27 -20.34 4.80
CA LEU A 72 -0.44 -19.51 3.93
C LEU A 72 -0.90 -19.56 2.45
N ALA A 73 -1.43 -20.70 2.00
CA ALA A 73 -1.98 -20.84 0.65
C ALA A 73 -3.23 -19.96 0.46
N GLU A 74 -4.10 -19.86 1.47
CA GLU A 74 -5.24 -18.93 1.41
C GLU A 74 -4.79 -17.46 1.39
N ILE A 75 -3.71 -17.13 2.10
CA ILE A 75 -3.10 -15.79 2.03
C ILE A 75 -2.56 -15.52 0.63
N GLU A 76 -1.87 -16.47 0.02
CA GLU A 76 -1.36 -16.37 -1.35
C GLU A 76 -2.48 -16.06 -2.36
N GLU A 77 -3.58 -16.82 -2.31
CA GLU A 77 -4.72 -16.59 -3.21
C GLU A 77 -5.35 -15.20 -3.00
N ARG A 78 -5.44 -14.74 -1.74
CA ARG A 78 -5.89 -13.38 -1.44
C ARG A 78 -4.94 -12.32 -1.98
N CYS A 79 -3.63 -12.54 -1.91
CA CYS A 79 -2.61 -11.63 -2.43
C CYS A 79 -2.70 -11.54 -3.95
N LYS A 80 -2.80 -12.68 -4.66
CA LYS A 80 -2.97 -12.70 -6.12
C LYS A 80 -4.25 -11.98 -6.54
N ALA A 81 -5.37 -12.25 -5.88
CA ALA A 81 -6.63 -11.58 -6.16
C ALA A 81 -6.56 -10.06 -5.91
N ALA A 82 -5.89 -9.63 -4.84
CA ALA A 82 -5.68 -8.21 -4.55
C ALA A 82 -4.73 -7.56 -5.54
N GLY A 83 -3.63 -8.21 -5.88
CA GLY A 83 -2.69 -7.76 -6.89
C GLY A 83 -3.40 -7.48 -8.21
N THR A 84 -4.23 -8.41 -8.69
CA THR A 84 -5.02 -8.21 -9.92
C THR A 84 -5.87 -6.95 -9.87
N ARG A 85 -6.55 -6.68 -8.75
CA ARG A 85 -7.37 -5.46 -8.59
C ARG A 85 -6.52 -4.19 -8.56
N LEU A 86 -5.32 -4.27 -8.01
CA LEU A 86 -4.38 -3.15 -7.86
C LEU A 86 -3.49 -2.92 -9.09
N GLY A 87 -3.57 -3.78 -10.11
CA GLY A 87 -2.67 -3.73 -11.27
C GLY A 87 -1.27 -4.29 -10.99
N LEU A 88 -1.13 -5.18 -10.01
CA LEU A 88 0.11 -5.84 -9.60
C LEU A 88 0.09 -7.32 -9.94
N SER A 89 1.16 -7.85 -10.54
CA SER A 89 1.36 -9.30 -10.66
C SER A 89 2.16 -9.78 -9.44
N VAL A 90 1.62 -10.77 -8.73
CA VAL A 90 2.20 -11.24 -7.46
C VAL A 90 2.92 -12.57 -7.66
N ASP A 91 4.21 -12.58 -7.40
CA ASP A 91 5.00 -13.79 -7.18
C ASP A 91 5.10 -14.03 -5.66
N PHE A 92 4.61 -15.17 -5.18
CA PHE A 92 4.47 -15.45 -3.75
C PHE A 92 5.35 -16.64 -3.37
N ARG A 93 6.33 -16.42 -2.50
CA ARG A 93 7.33 -17.43 -2.12
C ARG A 93 7.50 -17.53 -0.61
N GLN A 94 7.91 -18.70 -0.14
CA GLN A 94 8.20 -18.97 1.28
C GLN A 94 9.46 -19.81 1.41
N SER A 95 10.29 -19.49 2.39
CA SER A 95 11.44 -20.34 2.76
C SER A 95 11.73 -20.28 4.26
N ASN A 96 12.21 -21.41 4.79
CA ASN A 96 12.78 -21.48 6.14
C ASN A 96 14.29 -21.21 6.15
N HIS A 97 14.90 -20.98 4.98
CA HIS A 97 16.33 -20.78 4.84
C HIS A 97 16.62 -19.32 4.49
N GLU A 98 17.40 -18.66 5.32
CA GLU A 98 17.78 -17.25 5.16
C GLU A 98 18.44 -16.98 3.81
N GLY A 99 19.44 -17.77 3.41
CA GLY A 99 20.15 -17.59 2.13
C GLY A 99 19.23 -17.64 0.91
N VAL A 100 18.21 -18.50 0.93
CA VAL A 100 17.23 -18.58 -0.17
C VAL A 100 16.40 -17.30 -0.27
N LEU A 101 16.05 -16.68 0.87
CA LEU A 101 15.34 -15.40 0.87
C LEU A 101 16.24 -14.27 0.35
N VAL A 102 17.54 -14.29 0.70
CA VAL A 102 18.55 -13.36 0.15
C VAL A 102 18.66 -13.52 -1.37
N ASP A 103 18.77 -14.75 -1.87
CA ASP A 103 18.87 -15.02 -3.30
C ASP A 103 17.64 -14.51 -4.06
N TRP A 104 16.43 -14.72 -3.52
CA TRP A 104 15.20 -14.20 -4.12
C TRP A 104 15.09 -12.67 -4.06
N ILE A 105 15.64 -12.03 -3.03
CA ILE A 105 15.73 -10.56 -3.01
C ILE A 105 16.64 -10.08 -4.14
N HIS A 106 17.80 -10.72 -4.35
CA HIS A 106 18.68 -10.37 -5.48
C HIS A 106 18.00 -10.61 -6.84
N GLU A 107 17.29 -11.74 -7.01
CA GLU A 107 16.50 -12.03 -8.22
C GLU A 107 15.43 -10.94 -8.48
N ALA A 108 14.88 -10.36 -7.42
CA ALA A 108 13.86 -9.31 -7.53
C ALA A 108 14.38 -8.05 -8.25
N ALA A 109 15.69 -7.77 -8.19
CA ALA A 109 16.28 -6.61 -8.86
C ALA A 109 16.02 -6.60 -10.38
N ASP A 110 15.98 -7.79 -10.99
CA ASP A 110 15.74 -7.97 -12.41
C ASP A 110 14.28 -8.27 -12.75
N SER A 111 13.56 -8.94 -11.83
CA SER A 111 12.24 -9.53 -12.10
C SER A 111 11.06 -8.79 -11.48
N ALA A 112 11.27 -7.93 -10.49
CA ALA A 112 10.23 -7.25 -9.72
C ALA A 112 10.42 -5.73 -9.69
N LYS A 113 9.41 -5.02 -9.15
CA LYS A 113 9.44 -3.57 -8.90
C LYS A 113 9.22 -3.22 -7.44
N GLY A 114 8.83 -4.17 -6.60
CA GLY A 114 8.67 -3.98 -5.17
C GLY A 114 8.59 -5.32 -4.43
N ILE A 115 8.82 -5.26 -3.12
CA ILE A 115 8.87 -6.43 -2.25
C ILE A 115 7.91 -6.24 -1.07
N ALA A 116 7.05 -7.21 -0.80
CA ALA A 116 6.32 -7.31 0.47
C ALA A 116 6.94 -8.45 1.29
N LEU A 117 7.53 -8.14 2.43
CA LEU A 117 8.35 -9.08 3.19
C LEU A 117 7.79 -9.31 4.60
N ASN A 118 7.35 -10.53 4.86
CA ASN A 118 7.21 -11.04 6.22
C ASN A 118 8.40 -11.95 6.52
N ALA A 119 9.46 -11.40 7.10
CA ALA A 119 10.69 -12.14 7.40
C ALA A 119 10.54 -13.15 8.55
N GLY A 120 9.36 -13.25 9.18
CA GLY A 120 9.13 -14.15 10.31
C GLY A 120 10.13 -13.88 11.43
N ALA A 121 10.78 -14.93 11.94
CA ALA A 121 11.79 -14.78 12.99
C ALA A 121 13.04 -14.00 12.55
N TYR A 122 13.37 -14.01 11.25
CA TYR A 122 14.57 -13.36 10.73
C TYR A 122 14.52 -11.85 10.79
N THR A 123 13.32 -11.26 10.95
CA THR A 123 13.14 -9.85 11.30
C THR A 123 14.07 -9.40 12.42
N HIS A 124 14.24 -10.25 13.43
CA HIS A 124 14.92 -9.91 14.67
C HIS A 124 16.40 -10.30 14.69
N THR A 125 16.89 -10.94 13.62
CA THR A 125 18.24 -11.53 13.62
C THR A 125 19.04 -11.30 12.34
N SER A 126 18.38 -11.06 11.21
CA SER A 126 19.03 -11.11 9.89
C SER A 126 19.52 -9.75 9.44
N VAL A 127 20.81 -9.51 9.66
CA VAL A 127 21.54 -8.42 8.99
C VAL A 127 21.69 -8.73 7.49
N ALA A 128 21.80 -10.01 7.10
CA ALA A 128 21.94 -10.41 5.71
C ALA A 128 20.72 -9.98 4.86
N LEU A 129 19.50 -10.16 5.36
CA LEU A 129 18.30 -9.68 4.67
C LEU A 129 18.22 -8.16 4.63
N HIS A 130 18.63 -7.46 5.69
CA HIS A 130 18.73 -6.00 5.68
C HIS A 130 19.64 -5.52 4.54
N ASP A 131 20.84 -6.10 4.44
CA ASP A 131 21.82 -5.69 3.43
C ASP A 131 21.37 -6.06 2.01
N ALA A 132 20.73 -7.21 1.83
CA ALA A 132 20.15 -7.59 0.54
C ALA A 132 19.08 -6.60 0.07
N ILE A 133 18.17 -6.16 0.96
CA ILE A 133 17.14 -5.16 0.65
C ILE A 133 17.79 -3.83 0.24
N ARG A 134 18.81 -3.39 0.97
CA ARG A 134 19.56 -2.17 0.65
C ARG A 134 20.27 -2.26 -0.69
N ALA A 135 20.84 -3.42 -1.01
CA ALA A 135 21.60 -3.63 -2.23
C ALA A 135 20.72 -3.52 -3.49
N VAL A 136 19.49 -4.03 -3.44
CA VAL A 136 18.58 -3.98 -4.60
C VAL A 136 17.83 -2.66 -4.74
N GLY A 137 17.67 -1.89 -3.66
CA GLY A 137 17.08 -0.55 -3.70
C GLY A 137 15.59 -0.49 -4.08
N LEU A 138 14.91 -1.63 -4.13
CA LEU A 138 13.49 -1.72 -4.45
C LEU A 138 12.61 -1.26 -3.27
N PRO A 139 11.47 -0.57 -3.52
CA PRO A 139 10.47 -0.32 -2.49
C PRO A 139 10.08 -1.62 -1.79
N THR A 140 10.29 -1.66 -0.48
CA THR A 140 10.09 -2.87 0.34
C THR A 140 9.19 -2.54 1.50
N VAL A 141 8.06 -3.25 1.63
CA VAL A 141 7.17 -3.12 2.79
C VAL A 141 7.37 -4.31 3.70
N GLU A 142 7.86 -4.07 4.90
CA GLU A 142 7.90 -5.09 5.95
C GLU A 142 6.49 -5.29 6.50
N LEU A 143 6.09 -6.55 6.71
CA LEU A 143 4.79 -6.85 7.28
C LEU A 143 4.81 -7.99 8.29
N HIS A 144 3.93 -7.89 9.28
CA HIS A 144 3.73 -8.88 10.34
C HIS A 144 2.26 -9.18 10.54
N LEU A 145 1.91 -10.47 10.58
CA LEU A 145 0.56 -10.91 10.95
C LEU A 145 0.16 -10.43 12.35
N SER A 146 1.06 -10.58 13.33
CA SER A 146 0.83 -10.18 14.72
C SER A 146 1.36 -8.78 15.01
N ASN A 147 0.82 -8.11 16.04
CA ASN A 147 1.45 -6.91 16.58
C ASN A 147 2.72 -7.33 17.34
N VAL A 148 3.89 -7.12 16.74
CA VAL A 148 5.18 -7.51 17.32
C VAL A 148 5.51 -6.74 18.61
N HIS A 149 5.00 -5.52 18.76
CA HIS A 149 5.23 -4.68 19.95
C HIS A 149 4.40 -5.11 21.16
N ALA A 150 3.33 -5.89 20.95
CA ALA A 150 2.56 -6.50 22.03
C ALA A 150 3.17 -7.82 22.54
N ARG A 151 4.32 -8.23 21.98
CA ARG A 151 4.99 -9.50 22.27
C ARG A 151 6.28 -9.28 23.08
N GLU A 152 7.09 -10.33 23.22
CA GLU A 152 8.35 -10.30 23.96
C GLU A 152 9.29 -9.20 23.44
N SER A 153 10.08 -8.60 24.33
CA SER A 153 10.93 -7.43 24.01
C SER A 153 11.92 -7.67 22.87
N PHE A 154 12.43 -8.89 22.71
CA PHE A 154 13.33 -9.22 21.60
C PHE A 154 12.66 -9.13 20.22
N ARG A 155 11.32 -9.07 20.16
CA ARG A 155 10.57 -8.89 18.91
C ARG A 155 10.32 -7.44 18.55
N HIS A 156 10.65 -6.51 19.46
CA HIS A 156 10.44 -5.08 19.23
C HIS A 156 11.52 -4.50 18.31
N HIS A 157 12.67 -5.18 18.21
CA HIS A 157 13.74 -4.81 17.29
C HIS A 157 13.59 -5.53 15.95
N SER A 158 13.62 -4.76 14.86
CA SER A 158 13.67 -5.27 13.49
C SER A 158 14.94 -4.76 12.81
N TYR A 159 15.74 -5.69 12.29
CA TYR A 159 16.84 -5.35 11.38
C TYR A 159 16.32 -4.97 9.99
N ILE A 160 15.09 -5.35 9.64
CA ILE A 160 14.50 -5.09 8.33
C ILE A 160 13.91 -3.67 8.26
N ALA A 161 13.31 -3.19 9.34
CA ALA A 161 12.57 -1.94 9.36
C ALA A 161 13.38 -0.73 8.89
N PRO A 162 14.69 -0.59 9.25
CA PRO A 162 15.50 0.49 8.72
C PRO A 162 15.70 0.45 7.19
N ALA A 163 15.70 -0.73 6.57
CA ALA A 163 15.85 -0.91 5.12
C ALA A 163 14.52 -0.87 4.35
N ALA A 164 13.40 -1.07 5.03
CA ALA A 164 12.07 -1.02 4.44
C ALA A 164 11.60 0.42 4.18
N THR A 165 10.72 0.59 3.20
CA THR A 165 9.96 1.82 2.94
C THR A 165 8.93 2.10 4.05
N GLY A 166 8.38 1.05 4.63
CA GLY A 166 7.41 1.13 5.72
C GLY A 166 7.15 -0.23 6.36
N VAL A 167 6.51 -0.21 7.54
CA VAL A 167 6.21 -1.41 8.33
C VAL A 167 4.72 -1.48 8.63
N ILE A 168 4.12 -2.65 8.44
CA ILE A 168 2.72 -2.95 8.78
C ILE A 168 2.69 -4.10 9.77
N ALA A 169 2.03 -3.95 10.92
CA ALA A 169 1.98 -5.02 11.91
C ALA A 169 0.62 -5.12 12.61
N GLY A 170 0.14 -6.34 12.81
CA GLY A 170 -0.98 -6.63 13.71
C GLY A 170 -2.37 -6.68 13.07
N PHE A 171 -2.47 -6.63 11.74
CA PHE A 171 -3.74 -6.74 11.03
C PHE A 171 -4.04 -8.16 10.53
N GLY A 172 -3.35 -9.17 11.10
CA GLY A 172 -3.48 -10.55 10.69
C GLY A 172 -3.16 -10.71 9.19
N PRO A 173 -3.85 -11.63 8.49
CA PRO A 173 -3.70 -11.81 7.04
C PRO A 173 -3.92 -10.53 6.21
N ASN A 174 -4.66 -9.54 6.73
CA ASN A 174 -4.90 -8.29 6.01
C ASN A 174 -3.62 -7.46 5.85
N SER A 175 -2.60 -7.69 6.68
CA SER A 175 -1.30 -7.01 6.59
C SER A 175 -0.64 -7.18 5.23
N TYR A 176 -0.88 -8.32 4.55
CA TYR A 176 -0.40 -8.55 3.18
C TYR A 176 -1.10 -7.64 2.16
N ILE A 177 -2.41 -7.45 2.30
CA ILE A 177 -3.19 -6.63 1.36
C ILE A 177 -2.80 -5.17 1.51
N LEU A 178 -2.67 -4.69 2.75
CA LEU A 178 -2.21 -3.34 3.04
C LEU A 178 -0.79 -3.09 2.49
N ALA A 179 0.09 -4.09 2.54
CA ALA A 179 1.43 -3.98 1.95
C ALA A 179 1.38 -3.85 0.42
N LEU A 180 0.50 -4.62 -0.24
CA LEU A 180 0.29 -4.51 -1.69
C LEU A 180 -0.32 -3.16 -2.08
N GLU A 181 -1.27 -2.64 -1.30
CA GLU A 181 -1.86 -1.31 -1.51
C GLU A 181 -0.80 -0.21 -1.38
N ALA A 182 0.05 -0.28 -0.36
CA ALA A 182 1.16 0.66 -0.19
C ALA A 182 2.13 0.60 -1.38
N LEU A 183 2.51 -0.59 -1.84
CA LEU A 183 3.37 -0.76 -3.01
C LEU A 183 2.70 -0.25 -4.30
N ALA A 184 1.41 -0.49 -4.49
CA ALA A 184 0.66 0.03 -5.63
C ALA A 184 0.68 1.57 -5.64
N ALA A 185 0.42 2.20 -4.50
CA ALA A 185 0.44 3.65 -4.35
C ALA A 185 1.82 4.26 -4.65
N ILE A 186 2.90 3.55 -4.32
CA ILE A 186 4.29 3.98 -4.60
C ILE A 186 4.64 3.82 -6.09
N LEU A 187 4.23 2.70 -6.71
CA LEU A 187 4.76 2.26 -8.01
C LEU A 187 3.87 2.62 -9.19
N ILE A 188 2.58 2.88 -8.97
CA ILE A 188 1.61 3.19 -10.02
C ILE A 188 1.17 4.65 -9.84
N PRO A 189 1.65 5.55 -10.72
CA PRO A 189 1.14 6.93 -10.77
C PRO A 189 -0.39 6.90 -10.93
N ASP A 190 -1.10 7.74 -10.16
CA ASP A 190 -2.57 7.89 -10.15
C ASP A 190 -3.39 6.86 -9.35
N ALA A 191 -2.76 6.05 -8.49
CA ALA A 191 -3.46 5.14 -7.57
C ALA A 191 -3.92 5.80 -6.24
N ALA A 192 -3.69 7.10 -6.05
CA ALA A 192 -4.01 7.87 -4.84
C ALA A 192 -5.16 8.85 -5.06
#